data_AF-A0A968Q8B7-F1
#
_entry.id   AF-A0A968Q8B7-F1
#
_cell.length_a   1.000
_cell.length_b   1.000
_cell.length_c   1.000
_cell.angle_alpha   90.00
_cell.angle_beta   90.00
_cell.angle_gamma   90.00
#
_symmetry.space_group_name_H-M   'P 1'
#
loop_
_entity.id
_entity.type
_entity.pdbx_description
1 polymer ?
#
loop_
_entity_poly.entity_id
_entity_poly.type
_entity_poly.pdbx_seq_one_letter_code
_entity_poly.pdbx_strand_id
1 'polypeptide(L)' 'MTRVYARSPKGQRAHGKRPQKRGKHVSIISALGLQGIVAQVSLLGAIDGLTFEAFIATN' A
#
# COMPACT_ATOMS: atom_id res chain seq x y z
N MET A 1 -16.54 14.10 8.11
CA MET A 1 -15.28 13.34 8.27
C MET A 1 -15.09 13.01 9.73
N THR A 2 -15.07 11.74 10.13
CA THR A 2 -14.70 11.40 11.52
C THR A 2 -13.25 11.00 11.63
N ARG A 3 -12.63 11.53 12.67
CA ARG A 3 -11.29 11.18 13.10
C ARG A 3 -11.29 9.75 13.64
N VAL A 4 -10.15 9.06 13.56
CA VAL A 4 -9.92 7.71 14.14
C VAL A 4 -10.28 7.66 15.63
N TYR A 5 -10.17 8.79 16.33
CA TYR A 5 -10.54 8.96 17.74
C TYR A 5 -11.54 10.11 17.92
N ALA A 6 -12.62 10.11 17.16
CA ALA A 6 -13.64 11.14 17.29
C ALA A 6 -14.43 10.99 18.61
N ARG A 7 -14.77 12.12 19.26
CA ARG A 7 -15.57 12.15 20.48
C ARG A 7 -17.04 11.98 20.15
N SER A 8 -17.75 11.25 21.00
CA SER A 8 -19.19 11.07 20.96
C SER A 8 -19.73 11.05 22.39
N PRO A 9 -21.02 11.37 22.59
CA PRO A 9 -21.68 11.18 23.88
C PRO A 9 -21.47 9.74 24.40
N LYS A 10 -21.53 9.58 25.73
CA LYS A 10 -21.39 8.26 26.37
C LYS A 10 -22.43 7.29 25.79
N GLY A 11 -21.97 6.14 25.32
CA GLY A 11 -22.82 5.13 24.66
C GLY A 11 -23.02 5.32 23.15
N GLN A 12 -22.45 6.36 22.54
CA GLN A 12 -22.56 6.61 21.10
C GLN A 12 -21.22 6.43 20.39
N ARG A 13 -21.28 6.09 19.10
CA ARG A 13 -20.10 6.05 18.22
C ARG A 13 -20.01 7.35 17.42
N ALA A 14 -18.81 7.89 17.27
CA ALA A 14 -18.59 9.02 16.39
C ALA A 14 -18.48 8.55 14.93
N HIS A 15 -19.51 8.84 14.12
CA HIS A 15 -19.60 8.45 12.70
C HIS A 15 -19.27 9.60 11.74
N GLY A 16 -18.69 9.26 10.59
CA GLY A 16 -18.29 10.23 9.58
C GLY A 16 -17.48 9.63 8.43
N LYS A 17 -17.60 10.26 7.25
CA LYS A 17 -17.00 9.78 6.01
C LYS A 17 -15.53 10.18 5.91
N ARG A 18 -14.63 9.20 5.72
CA ARG A 18 -13.22 9.48 5.40
C ARG A 18 -13.05 9.62 3.88
N PRO A 19 -12.49 10.72 3.37
CA PRO A 19 -12.33 10.93 1.92
C PRO A 19 -11.11 10.21 1.30
N GLN A 20 -10.39 9.37 2.06
CA GLN A 20 -9.19 8.66 1.60
C GLN A 20 -9.17 7.21 2.11
N LYS A 21 -8.58 6.30 1.33
CA LYS A 21 -8.21 4.93 1.78
C LYS A 21 -7.24 5.00 2.98
N ARG A 22 -7.22 3.99 3.85
CA ARG A 22 -6.33 3.93 5.02
C ARG A 22 -4.96 3.36 4.65
N GLY A 23 -3.90 4.17 4.74
CA GLY A 23 -2.50 3.73 4.62
C GLY A 23 -1.73 4.42 3.47
N LYS A 24 -0.40 4.23 3.43
CA LYS A 24 0.41 4.51 2.24
C LYS A 24 0.14 3.40 1.22
N HIS A 25 0.12 3.76 -0.07
CA HIS A 25 0.09 2.77 -1.13
C HIS A 25 1.48 2.15 -1.24
N VAL A 26 1.54 0.83 -1.09
CA VAL A 26 2.76 0.05 -1.30
C VAL A 26 2.47 -0.84 -2.51
N SER A 27 3.29 -0.69 -3.55
CA SER A 27 3.27 -1.53 -4.74
C SER A 27 4.41 -2.53 -4.67
N ILE A 28 4.17 -3.77 -5.09
CA ILE A 28 5.14 -4.85 -4.97
C ILE A 28 5.35 -5.42 -6.37
N ILE A 29 6.61 -5.63 -6.75
CA ILE A 29 7.01 -6.32 -7.99
C ILE A 29 7.72 -7.61 -7.58
N SER A 30 7.42 -8.72 -8.23
CA SER A 30 8.06 -10.02 -7.93
C SER A 30 8.22 -10.86 -9.18
N ALA A 31 9.33 -11.59 -9.27
CA ALA A 31 9.62 -12.57 -10.32
C ALA A 31 9.50 -13.98 -9.76
N LEU A 32 8.80 -14.86 -10.48
CA LEU A 32 8.52 -16.25 -10.10
C LEU A 32 9.16 -17.20 -11.10
N GLY A 33 9.93 -18.17 -10.60
CA GLY A 33 10.46 -19.31 -11.34
C GLY A 33 9.76 -20.62 -10.95
N LEU A 34 10.14 -21.72 -11.60
CA LEU A 34 9.54 -23.06 -11.37
C LEU A 34 9.66 -23.54 -9.91
N GLN A 35 10.67 -23.06 -9.19
CA GLN A 35 10.95 -23.44 -7.81
C GLN A 35 10.56 -22.37 -6.77
N GLY A 36 10.04 -21.20 -7.18
CA GLY A 36 9.59 -20.16 -6.24
C GLY A 36 9.90 -18.72 -6.67
N ILE A 37 9.79 -17.78 -5.73
CA ILE A 37 10.12 -16.35 -5.96
C ILE A 37 11.63 -16.23 -6.12
N VAL A 38 12.04 -15.68 -7.26
CA VAL A 38 13.44 -15.46 -7.62
C VAL A 38 13.87 -14.04 -7.27
N ALA A 39 12.95 -13.08 -7.35
CA ALA A 39 13.22 -11.69 -6.99
C ALA A 39 11.95 -11.00 -6.47
N GLN A 40 12.10 -10.05 -5.55
CA GLN A 40 11.00 -9.24 -5.03
C GLN A 40 11.48 -7.85 -4.63
N VAL A 41 10.67 -6.83 -4.93
CA VAL A 41 10.85 -5.47 -4.41
C VAL A 41 9.52 -4.89 -3.96
N SER A 42 9.54 -4.18 -2.83
CA SER A 42 8.41 -3.40 -2.33
C SER A 42 8.71 -1.92 -2.49
N LEU A 43 7.87 -1.23 -3.24
CA LEU A 43 7.99 0.18 -3.58
C LEU A 43 6.85 0.98 -2.96
N LEU A 44 7.15 2.17 -2.48
CA LEU A 44 6.13 3.10 -2.01
C LEU A 44 5.57 3.85 -3.22
N GLY A 45 4.25 3.89 -3.34
CA GLY A 45 3.58 4.62 -4.42
C GLY A 45 3.37 3.78 -5.67
N ALA A 46 3.33 4.44 -6.83
CA ALA A 46 3.10 3.80 -8.12
C ALA A 46 4.40 3.20 -8.69
N ILE A 47 4.26 2.36 -9.72
CA ILE A 47 5.38 1.77 -10.45
C ILE A 47 5.43 2.42 -11.83
N ASP A 48 6.63 2.86 -12.22
CA ASP A 48 6.90 3.45 -13.52
C ASP A 48 7.85 2.55 -14.32
N GLY A 49 7.95 2.75 -15.65
CA GLY A 49 8.79 1.94 -16.54
C GLY A 49 10.25 1.85 -16.09
N LEU A 50 10.83 3.00 -15.69
CA LEU A 50 12.19 3.05 -15.15
C LEU A 50 12.36 2.22 -13.87
N THR A 51 11.32 2.16 -13.03
CA THR A 51 11.36 1.38 -11.78
C THR A 51 11.31 -0.12 -12.07
N PHE A 52 10.63 -0.51 -13.15
CA PHE A 52 10.59 -1.89 -13.62
C PHE A 52 11.89 -2.30 -14.31
N GLU A 53 12.49 -1.42 -15.12
CA GLU A 53 13.80 -1.64 -15.72
C GLU A 53 14.88 -1.81 -14.65
N ALA A 54 14.87 -0.97 -13.61
CA ALA A 54 15.77 -1.12 -12.47
C ALA A 54 15.57 -2.46 -11.74
N PHE A 55 14.32 -2.94 -11.61
CA PHE A 55 14.03 -4.25 -11.02
C PHE A 55 14.62 -5.40 -11.84
N ILE A 56 14.63 -5.29 -13.18
CA ILE A 56 15.27 -6.27 -14.07
C ILE A 56 16.79 -6.17 -14.00
N ALA A 57 17.37 -4.97 -14.04
CA ALA A 57 18.82 -4.79 -14.08
C ALA A 57 19.53 -5.19 -12.77
N THR A 58 18.79 -5.24 -11.65
CA THR A 58 19.34 -5.55 -10.32
C THR A 58 19.33 -7.05 -10.01
N ASN A 59 18.57 -7.88 -10.74
CA ASN A 59 18.43 -9.32 -10.51
C ASN A 59 18.91 -10.14 -11.70
#